data_AF-A0A0S8IF53-F1
#
_entry.id   AF-A0A0S8IF53-F1
#
_cell.length_a   1.000
_cell.length_b   1.000
_cell.length_c   1.000
_cell.angle_alpha   90.00
_cell.angle_beta   90.00
_cell.angle_gamma   90.00
#
_symmetry.space_group_name_H-M   'P 1'
#
loop_
_entity.id
_entity.type
_entity.pdbx_description
1 polymer ?
#
loop_
_entity_poly.entity_id
_entity_poly.type
_entity_poly.pdbx_seq_one_letter_code
_entity_poly.pdbx_strand_id
1 'polypeptide(L)'
;MKRIGEYYRETVMSLPKKERELREFEHISDELTIERDLFGWQLYSDKKYIECRSEEEARYLRVFFSMGLNEIYVPKNDEYLKSILPELEKLKKRTDEIIDDYLYGILSRKKRAQIRHAVYMEITAQET
;
A
#
# COMPACT_ATOMS: atom_id res chain seq x y z
N MET A 1 8.23 16.27 -7.38
CA MET A 1 7.86 15.47 -6.19
C MET A 1 8.20 14.03 -6.52
N LYS A 2 8.87 13.33 -5.61
CA LYS A 2 9.17 11.91 -5.79
C LYS A 2 7.86 11.11 -5.83
N ARG A 3 7.74 10.15 -6.75
CA ARG A 3 6.55 9.27 -6.82
C ARG A 3 6.65 8.15 -5.80
N ILE A 4 5.52 7.54 -5.43
CA ILE A 4 5.53 6.43 -4.48
C ILE A 4 6.24 5.19 -5.06
N GLY A 5 6.07 4.90 -6.35
CA GLY A 5 6.80 3.82 -7.06
C GLY A 5 8.31 4.03 -7.00
N GLU A 6 8.78 5.23 -7.32
CA GLU A 6 10.18 5.63 -7.26
C GLU A 6 10.76 5.48 -5.84
N TYR A 7 10.01 5.94 -4.82
CA TYR A 7 10.42 5.77 -3.43
C TYR A 7 10.50 4.31 -3.02
N TYR A 8 9.50 3.50 -3.36
CA TYR A 8 9.49 2.06 -3.13
C TYR A 8 10.68 1.36 -3.82
N ARG A 9 11.00 1.75 -5.05
CA ARG A 9 12.13 1.16 -5.77
C ARG A 9 13.47 1.44 -5.08
N GLU A 10 13.70 2.69 -4.72
CA GLU A 10 14.96 3.11 -4.09
C GLU A 10 15.15 2.58 -2.66
N THR A 11 14.05 2.31 -1.95
CA THR A 11 14.10 1.88 -0.55
C THR A 11 13.93 0.38 -0.36
N VAL A 12 13.00 -0.26 -1.08
CA VAL A 12 12.66 -1.67 -0.88
C VAL A 12 13.21 -2.54 -1.99
N MET A 13 13.08 -2.12 -3.25
CA MET A 13 13.57 -2.93 -4.38
C MET A 13 15.09 -2.91 -4.54
N SER A 14 15.76 -1.93 -3.93
CA SER A 14 17.22 -1.85 -3.83
C SER A 14 17.81 -2.79 -2.78
N LEU A 15 17.00 -3.28 -1.82
CA LEU A 15 17.46 -4.22 -0.80
C LEU A 15 17.81 -5.59 -1.40
N PRO A 16 18.78 -6.31 -0.82
CA PRO A 16 19.05 -7.70 -1.18
C PRO A 16 17.79 -8.57 -1.09
N LYS A 17 17.59 -9.49 -2.04
CA LYS A 17 16.40 -10.38 -2.08
C LYS A 17 16.13 -11.11 -0.75
N LYS A 18 17.18 -11.46 0.00
CA LYS A 18 17.06 -12.14 1.30
C LYS A 18 16.44 -11.27 2.40
N GLU A 19 16.51 -9.94 2.26
CA GLU A 19 16.06 -8.92 3.23
C GLU A 19 14.65 -8.41 2.95
N ARG A 20 14.02 -8.92 1.89
CA ARG A 20 12.62 -8.64 1.57
C ARG A 20 11.82 -9.93 1.44
N GLU A 21 10.53 -9.82 1.67
CA GLU A 21 9.56 -10.91 1.59
C GLU A 21 8.41 -10.48 0.70
N LEU A 22 7.93 -11.37 -0.17
CA LEU A 22 6.74 -11.10 -0.96
C LEU A 22 5.51 -11.35 -0.09
N ARG A 23 4.61 -10.38 -0.03
CA ARG A 23 3.34 -10.48 0.68
C ARG A 23 2.23 -10.38 -0.34
N GLU A 24 1.31 -11.34 -0.30
CA GLU A 24 0.19 -11.45 -1.22
C GLU A 24 -1.12 -11.37 -0.45
N PHE A 25 -2.08 -10.62 -0.97
CA PHE A 25 -3.42 -10.55 -0.40
C PHE A 25 -4.46 -10.46 -1.51
N GLU A 26 -5.17 -11.57 -1.74
CA GLU A 26 -6.14 -11.67 -2.81
C GLU A 26 -7.51 -11.08 -2.43
N HIS A 27 -8.20 -10.53 -3.42
CA HIS A 27 -9.57 -10.01 -3.28
C HIS A 27 -9.68 -8.87 -2.27
N ILE A 28 -8.75 -7.93 -2.33
CA ILE A 28 -8.77 -6.70 -1.54
C ILE A 28 -10.01 -5.88 -1.91
N SER A 29 -10.82 -5.55 -0.89
CA SER A 29 -11.94 -4.63 -0.99
C SER A 29 -11.45 -3.18 -0.82
N ASP A 30 -12.33 -2.22 -1.05
CA ASP A 30 -12.00 -0.80 -0.90
C ASP A 30 -11.61 -0.43 0.55
N GLU A 31 -11.99 -1.23 1.55
CA GLU A 31 -11.87 -0.90 2.96
C GLU A 31 -10.88 -1.83 3.67
N LEU A 32 -9.80 -1.23 4.17
CA LEU A 32 -8.73 -1.92 4.87
C LEU A 32 -8.62 -1.45 6.32
N THR A 33 -8.86 -2.35 7.26
CA THR A 33 -8.77 -2.06 8.70
C THR A 33 -7.56 -2.77 9.32
N ILE A 34 -6.90 -2.08 10.26
CA ILE A 34 -5.80 -2.65 11.03
C ILE A 34 -6.33 -2.90 12.42
N GLU A 35 -6.22 -4.14 12.88
CA GLU A 35 -6.65 -4.56 14.20
C GLU A 35 -5.52 -5.31 14.91
N ARG A 36 -5.54 -5.28 16.24
CA ARG A 36 -4.65 -6.07 17.07
C ARG A 36 -5.49 -7.07 17.85
N ASP A 37 -5.24 -8.35 17.62
CA ASP A 37 -5.90 -9.45 18.33
C ASP A 37 -4.92 -10.15 19.29
N LEU A 38 -5.29 -11.36 19.74
CA LEU A 38 -4.46 -12.16 20.64
C LEU A 38 -3.23 -12.76 19.94
N PHE A 39 -3.19 -12.80 18.62
CA PHE A 39 -2.15 -13.43 17.81
C PHE A 39 -1.24 -12.42 17.11
N GLY A 40 -1.58 -11.14 17.11
CA GLY A 40 -0.69 -10.06 16.68
C GLY A 40 -1.43 -8.94 15.98
N TRP A 41 -0.77 -8.37 14.97
CA TRP A 41 -1.35 -7.34 14.12
C TRP A 41 -1.95 -7.97 12.87
N GLN A 42 -3.13 -7.51 12.48
CA GLN A 42 -3.85 -8.03 11.33
C GLN A 42 -4.30 -6.88 10.43
N LEU A 43 -4.16 -7.08 9.12
CA LEU A 43 -4.77 -6.22 8.11
C LEU A 43 -5.97 -6.96 7.52
N TYR A 44 -7.15 -6.41 7.75
CA TYR A 44 -8.42 -6.95 7.29
C TYR A 44 -8.86 -6.31 5.97
N SER A 45 -9.49 -7.13 5.14
CA SER A 45 -10.26 -6.75 3.96
C SER A 45 -11.56 -7.55 3.99
N ASP A 46 -12.67 -6.89 4.33
CA ASP A 46 -13.95 -7.52 4.63
C ASP A 46 -13.83 -8.68 5.66
N LYS A 47 -13.94 -9.93 5.20
CA LYS A 47 -13.89 -11.15 6.04
C LYS A 47 -12.54 -11.87 5.98
N LYS A 48 -11.60 -11.36 5.19
CA LYS A 48 -10.26 -11.93 5.05
C LYS A 48 -9.27 -11.06 5.82
N TYR A 49 -8.19 -11.67 6.26
CA TYR A 49 -7.09 -10.94 6.87
C TYR A 49 -5.75 -11.54 6.46
N ILE A 50 -4.71 -10.75 6.68
CA ILE A 50 -3.32 -11.18 6.64
C ILE A 50 -2.65 -10.81 7.96
N GLU A 51 -1.95 -11.78 8.56
CA GLU A 51 -1.19 -11.57 9.80
C GLU A 51 0.07 -10.76 9.52
N CYS A 52 0.37 -9.80 10.39
CA CYS A 52 1.50 -8.89 10.28
C CYS A 52 2.41 -9.04 11.51
N ARG A 53 3.72 -9.00 11.29
CA ARG A 53 4.78 -9.03 12.30
C ARG A 53 4.65 -7.88 13.30
N SER A 54 4.21 -6.73 12.81
CA SER A 54 4.20 -5.45 13.52
C SER A 54 3.08 -4.54 13.00
N GLU A 55 2.78 -3.48 13.75
CA GLU A 55 1.84 -2.45 13.31
C GLU A 55 2.37 -1.76 12.04
N GLU A 56 3.69 -1.55 11.99
CA GLU A 56 4.38 -0.94 10.85
C GLU A 56 4.21 -1.76 9.58
N GLU A 57 4.25 -3.09 9.65
CA GLU A 57 3.94 -3.95 8.51
C GLU A 57 2.47 -3.85 8.09
N ALA A 58 1.54 -3.88 9.04
CA ALA A 58 0.12 -3.73 8.72
C ALA A 58 -0.17 -2.40 8.01
N ARG A 59 0.44 -1.30 8.50
CA ARG A 59 0.34 0.04 7.89
C ARG A 59 0.99 0.10 6.52
N TYR A 60 2.17 -0.50 6.37
CA TYR A 60 2.86 -0.60 5.08
C TYR A 60 2.01 -1.33 4.05
N LEU A 61 1.49 -2.51 4.39
CA LEU A 61 0.64 -3.29 3.50
C LEU A 61 -0.63 -2.52 3.12
N ARG A 62 -1.26 -1.83 4.09
CA ARG A 62 -2.42 -0.97 3.82
C ARG A 62 -2.12 0.10 2.77
N VAL A 63 -0.94 0.73 2.80
CA VAL A 63 -0.55 1.74 1.80
C VAL A 63 -0.66 1.17 0.38
N PHE A 64 -0.04 0.03 0.11
CA PHE A 64 0.02 -0.54 -1.24
C PHE A 64 -1.25 -1.29 -1.65
N PHE A 65 -1.85 -2.06 -0.73
CA PHE A 65 -3.09 -2.80 -1.03
C PHE A 65 -4.28 -1.86 -1.27
N SER A 66 -4.32 -0.69 -0.62
CA SER A 66 -5.33 0.35 -0.93
C SER A 66 -5.20 0.95 -2.34
N MET A 67 -4.11 0.66 -3.06
CA MET A 67 -3.92 1.06 -4.47
C MET A 67 -4.45 0.00 -5.45
N GLY A 68 -4.84 -1.17 -4.95
CA GLY A 68 -5.26 -2.33 -5.75
C GLY A 68 -4.11 -3.22 -6.21
N LEU A 69 -2.93 -3.12 -5.58
CA LEU A 69 -1.86 -4.12 -5.73
C LEU A 69 -2.23 -5.36 -4.92
N ASN A 70 -2.10 -6.55 -5.49
CA ASN A 70 -2.36 -7.81 -4.79
C ASN A 70 -1.09 -8.43 -4.17
N GLU A 71 0.07 -7.98 -4.63
CA GLU A 71 1.37 -8.46 -4.18
C GLU A 71 2.33 -7.28 -3.98
N ILE A 72 3.16 -7.34 -2.95
CA ILE A 72 4.16 -6.30 -2.68
C ILE A 72 5.33 -6.90 -1.89
N TYR A 73 6.56 -6.45 -2.18
CA TYR A 73 7.69 -6.78 -1.31
C TYR A 73 7.68 -5.91 -0.06
N VAL A 74 7.98 -6.53 1.08
CA VAL A 74 8.12 -5.86 2.38
C VAL A 74 9.52 -6.13 2.92
N PRO A 75 10.27 -5.11 3.38
CA PRO A 75 11.49 -5.31 4.14
C PRO A 75 11.25 -6.20 5.36
N LYS A 76 12.18 -7.12 5.67
CA LYS A 76 12.09 -8.00 6.85
C LYS A 76 12.47 -7.33 8.18
N ASN A 77 13.19 -6.21 8.10
CA ASN A 77 13.63 -5.47 9.26
C ASN A 77 12.58 -4.41 9.63
N ASP A 78 11.96 -4.56 10.80
CA ASP A 78 10.91 -3.66 11.27
C ASP A 78 11.42 -2.25 11.59
N GLU A 79 12.65 -2.09 12.08
CA GLU A 79 13.25 -0.76 12.30
C GLU A 79 13.49 -0.04 10.97
N TYR A 80 13.92 -0.77 9.95
CA TYR A 80 14.03 -0.22 8.60
C TYR A 80 12.66 0.18 8.05
N LEU A 81 11.67 -0.70 8.20
CA LEU A 81 10.29 -0.46 7.77
C LEU A 81 9.72 0.81 8.42
N LYS A 82 9.92 0.95 9.73
CA LYS A 82 9.54 2.12 10.52
C LYS A 82 10.20 3.41 10.02
N SER A 83 11.43 3.33 9.52
CA SER A 83 12.14 4.49 9.00
C SER A 83 11.59 5.00 7.66
N ILE A 84 11.07 4.11 6.81
CA ILE A 84 10.56 4.46 5.47
C ILE A 84 9.05 4.72 5.44
N LEU A 85 8.30 4.13 6.37
CA LEU A 85 6.83 4.18 6.41
C LEU A 85 6.26 5.61 6.46
N PRO A 86 6.80 6.57 7.25
CA PRO A 86 6.24 7.91 7.31
C PRO A 86 6.23 8.64 5.96
N GLU A 87 7.28 8.48 5.15
CA GLU A 87 7.34 9.11 3.83
C GLU A 87 6.41 8.40 2.85
N LEU A 88 6.29 7.07 2.91
CA LEU A 88 5.31 6.31 2.10
C LEU A 88 3.87 6.77 2.37
N GLU A 89 3.47 6.90 3.63
CA GLU A 89 2.13 7.34 4.02
C GLU A 89 1.86 8.79 3.57
N LYS A 90 2.87 9.66 3.68
CA LYS A 90 2.79 11.05 3.21
C LYS A 90 2.65 11.12 1.70
N LEU A 91 3.44 10.35 0.94
CA LEU A 91 3.34 10.28 -0.52
C LEU A 91 1.99 9.74 -0.95
N LYS A 92 1.49 8.68 -0.29
CA LYS A 92 0.16 8.12 -0.53
C LYS A 92 -0.93 9.15 -0.27
N LYS A 93 -0.95 9.77 0.91
CA LYS A 93 -1.94 10.78 1.28
C LYS A 93 -1.99 11.91 0.26
N ARG A 94 -0.83 12.45 -0.12
CA ARG A 94 -0.76 13.54 -1.10
C ARG A 94 -1.23 13.10 -2.49
N THR A 95 -0.92 11.87 -2.88
CA THR A 95 -1.41 11.28 -4.14
C THR A 95 -2.92 11.12 -4.12
N ASP A 96 -3.49 10.62 -3.01
CA ASP A 96 -4.94 10.51 -2.83
C ASP A 96 -5.62 11.88 -2.89
N GLU A 97 -5.08 12.90 -2.22
CA GLU A 97 -5.63 14.26 -2.26
C GLU A 97 -5.70 14.81 -3.69
N ILE A 98 -4.65 14.60 -4.48
CA ILE A 98 -4.61 15.01 -5.89
C ILE A 98 -5.65 14.24 -6.70
N ILE A 99 -5.69 12.90 -6.56
CA ILE A 99 -6.64 12.06 -7.28
C ILE A 99 -8.08 12.47 -6.91
N ASP A 100 -8.36 12.69 -5.64
CA ASP A 100 -9.70 13.01 -5.13
C ASP A 100 -10.21 14.35 -5.67
N ASP A 101 -9.32 15.35 -5.79
CA ASP A 101 -9.63 16.64 -6.40
C ASP A 101 -10.09 16.47 -7.87
N TYR A 102 -9.35 15.69 -8.67
CA TYR A 102 -9.72 15.41 -10.06
C TYR A 102 -10.95 14.50 -10.20
N LEU A 103 -11.19 13.60 -9.24
CA LEU A 103 -12.33 12.67 -9.26
C LEU A 103 -13.59 13.25 -8.62
N TYR A 104 -13.54 14.44 -8.00
CA TYR A 104 -14.65 15.03 -7.26
C TYR A 104 -15.94 15.13 -8.10
N GLY A 105 -15.81 15.51 -9.38
CA GLY A 105 -16.96 15.64 -10.31
C GLY A 105 -17.56 14.32 -10.78
N ILE A 106 -16.95 13.17 -10.46
CA ILE A 106 -17.40 11.85 -10.95
C ILE A 106 -18.34 11.21 -9.92
N LEU A 107 -19.66 11.34 -10.16
CA LEU A 107 -20.69 10.85 -9.22
C LEU A 107 -20.73 9.31 -9.07
N SER A 108 -20.28 8.58 -10.09
CA SER A 108 -20.28 7.11 -10.04
C SER A 108 -19.11 6.60 -9.20
N ARG A 109 -19.41 6.04 -8.02
CA ARG A 109 -18.42 5.37 -7.16
C ARG A 109 -17.61 4.32 -7.92
N LYS A 110 -18.27 3.50 -8.74
CA LYS A 110 -17.62 2.48 -9.57
C LYS A 110 -16.60 3.09 -10.55
N LYS A 111 -16.98 4.15 -11.28
CA LYS A 111 -16.06 4.81 -12.20
C LYS A 111 -14.89 5.49 -11.50
N ARG A 112 -15.13 6.13 -10.35
CA ARG A 112 -14.04 6.70 -9.51
C ARG A 112 -13.03 5.65 -9.09
N ALA A 113 -13.50 4.51 -8.59
CA ALA A 113 -12.62 3.42 -8.17
C ALA A 113 -11.80 2.88 -9.35
N GLN A 114 -12.42 2.68 -10.51
CA GLN A 114 -11.72 2.24 -11.73
C GLN A 114 -10.65 3.24 -12.18
N ILE A 115 -10.94 4.54 -12.19
CA ILE A 115 -9.96 5.56 -12.59
C ILE A 115 -8.84 5.65 -11.56
N ARG A 116 -9.17 5.65 -10.26
CA ARG A 116 -8.15 5.64 -9.18
C ARG A 116 -7.19 4.47 -9.35
N HIS A 117 -7.72 3.26 -9.56
CA HIS A 117 -6.91 2.07 -9.76
C HIS A 117 -6.02 2.20 -11.02
N ALA A 118 -6.57 2.67 -12.14
CA ALA A 118 -5.79 2.89 -13.36
C ALA A 118 -4.66 3.90 -13.17
N VAL A 119 -4.91 5.00 -12.45
CA VAL A 119 -3.88 6.00 -12.12
C VAL A 119 -2.80 5.38 -11.24
N TYR A 120 -3.18 4.61 -10.21
CA TYR A 120 -2.21 3.93 -9.36
C TYR A 120 -1.37 2.93 -10.13
N MET A 121 -1.98 2.16 -11.03
CA MET A 121 -1.24 1.23 -11.87
C MET A 121 -0.25 1.96 -12.77
N GLU A 122 -0.62 3.09 -13.36
CA GLU A 122 0.31 3.85 -14.21
C GLU A 122 1.52 4.38 -13.41
N ILE A 123 1.28 4.98 -12.24
CA ILE A 123 2.36 5.58 -11.44
C ILE A 123 3.22 4.54 -10.70
N THR A 124 2.76 3.30 -10.58
CA THR A 124 3.53 2.19 -9.98
C THR A 124 4.18 1.30 -11.05
N ALA A 125 3.51 1.06 -12.18
CA ALA A 125 3.97 0.18 -13.27
C ALA A 125 4.95 0.84 -14.24
N GLN A 126 4.97 2.18 -14.36
CA GLN A 126 6.07 2.87 -15.05
C GLN A 126 7.43 2.59 -14.39
N GLU A 127 7.43 1.96 -13.21
CA GLU A 127 8.58 1.92 -12.35
C GLU A 127 8.93 0.55 -11.72
N THR A 128 8.19 -0.52 -12.02
CA THR A 128 8.60 -1.93 -11.79
C THR A 128 9.28 -2.53 -13.01
#